data_AF-A0A2D0H8J6-F1
#
_entry.id   AF-A0A2D0H8J6-F1
#
_cell.length_a   1.000
_cell.length_b   1.000
_cell.length_c   1.000
_cell.angle_alpha   90.00
_cell.angle_beta   90.00
_cell.angle_gamma   90.00
#
_symmetry.space_group_name_H-M   'P 1'
#
loop_
_entity.id
_entity.type
_entity.pdbx_description
1 polymer ?
#
loop_
_entity_poly.entity_id
_entity_poly.type
_entity_poly.pdbx_seq_one_letter_code
_entity_poly.pdbx_strand_id
1 'polypeptide(L)'
;MAQNESLSLLLGIIGPASILTAGLTMAIGSIAPALGEGKAVSQALSSIAQQPDEANTITRTLFVGLAFIESIAIYCFVIALILLFANPFWNYVISAIAKAGG
;
A
#
# COMPACT_ATOMS: atom_id res chain seq x y z
N MET A 1 35.50 -9.32 14.83
CA MET A 1 34.39 -9.40 15.81
C MET A 1 33.43 -8.21 15.67
N ALA A 2 33.89 -6.95 15.76
CA ALA A 2 33.04 -5.77 15.55
C ALA A 2 32.29 -5.71 14.18
N GLN A 3 32.90 -6.26 13.11
CA GLN A 3 32.31 -6.26 11.76
C GLN A 3 31.04 -7.12 11.63
N ASN A 4 31.04 -8.32 12.24
CA ASN A 4 29.89 -9.24 12.22
C ASN A 4 28.71 -8.65 13.01
N GLU A 5 29.00 -7.87 14.06
CA GLU A 5 27.98 -7.14 14.81
C GLU A 5 27.34 -6.01 13.99
N SER A 6 28.12 -5.29 13.18
CA SER A 6 27.55 -4.24 12.32
C SER A 6 26.57 -4.80 11.27
N LEU A 7 26.86 -6.00 10.75
CA LEU A 7 26.01 -6.67 9.77
C LEU A 7 24.74 -7.25 10.42
N SER A 8 24.87 -7.87 11.59
CA SER A 8 23.73 -8.40 12.33
C SER A 8 22.79 -7.28 12.79
N LEU A 9 23.34 -6.10 13.13
CA LEU A 9 22.55 -4.90 13.44
C LEU A 9 21.79 -4.37 12.21
N LEU A 10 22.41 -4.32 11.03
CA LEU A 10 21.72 -3.90 9.80
C LEU A 10 20.56 -4.82 9.46
N LEU A 11 20.77 -6.14 9.54
CA LEU A 11 19.72 -7.14 9.34
C LEU A 11 18.61 -7.02 10.40
N GLY A 12 19.00 -6.82 11.65
CA GLY A 12 18.09 -6.69 12.79
C GLY A 12 17.21 -5.43 12.75
N ILE A 13 17.62 -4.39 12.01
CA ILE A 13 16.85 -3.16 11.87
C ILE A 13 16.02 -3.15 10.58
N ILE A 14 16.63 -3.47 9.43
CA ILE A 14 15.98 -3.30 8.11
C ILE A 14 14.78 -4.22 7.95
N GLY A 15 14.90 -5.49 8.34
CA GLY A 15 13.81 -6.46 8.22
C GLY A 15 12.56 -6.04 9.01
N PRO A 16 12.67 -5.90 10.35
CA PRO A 16 11.54 -5.50 11.19
C PRO A 16 10.98 -4.11 10.83
N ALA A 17 11.83 -3.13 10.55
CA ALA A 17 11.37 -1.80 10.16
C ALA A 17 10.56 -1.84 8.86
N SER A 18 11.03 -2.60 7.86
CA SER A 18 10.34 -2.71 6.57
C SER A 18 8.98 -3.40 6.70
N ILE A 19 8.88 -4.44 7.53
CA ILE A 19 7.61 -5.14 7.81
C ILE A 19 6.63 -4.22 8.53
N LEU A 20 7.08 -3.52 9.57
CA LEU A 20 6.24 -2.59 10.33
C LEU A 20 5.75 -1.42 9.46
N THR A 21 6.65 -0.82 8.68
CA THR A 21 6.29 0.26 7.77
C THR A 21 5.33 -0.21 6.69
N ALA A 22 5.55 -1.39 6.07
CA ALA A 22 4.64 -1.94 5.07
C ALA A 22 3.22 -2.17 5.64
N GLY A 23 3.12 -2.75 6.83
CA GLY A 23 1.84 -2.94 7.52
C GLY A 23 1.14 -1.61 7.84
N LEU A 24 1.90 -0.61 8.33
CA LEU A 24 1.35 0.70 8.66
C LEU A 24 0.89 1.47 7.42
N THR A 25 1.67 1.41 6.33
CA THR A 25 1.29 2.00 5.03
C THR A 25 -0.04 1.45 4.53
N MET A 26 -0.28 0.13 4.67
CA MET A 26 -1.57 -0.47 4.30
C MET A 26 -2.69 -0.10 5.26
N ALA A 27 -2.43 -0.11 6.57
CA ALA A 27 -3.42 0.21 7.59
C ALA A 27 -3.94 1.64 7.43
N ILE A 28 -3.06 2.60 7.14
CA ILE A 28 -3.45 4.00 6.94
C ILE A 28 -3.99 4.21 5.52
N GLY A 29 -3.34 3.62 4.52
CA GLY A 29 -3.66 3.81 3.10
C GLY A 29 -5.04 3.30 2.69
N SER A 30 -5.58 2.32 3.41
CA SER A 30 -6.90 1.72 3.12
C SER A 30 -8.08 2.47 3.74
N ILE A 31 -7.86 3.29 4.78
CA ILE A 31 -8.94 3.96 5.52
C ILE A 31 -9.66 4.99 4.64
N ALA A 32 -8.91 5.85 3.95
CA ALA A 32 -9.51 6.91 3.14
C ALA A 32 -10.32 6.36 1.94
N PRO A 33 -9.81 5.39 1.16
CA PRO A 33 -10.60 4.67 0.15
C PRO A 33 -11.86 4.03 0.75
N ALA A 34 -11.74 3.25 1.83
CA ALA A 34 -12.89 2.57 2.44
C ALA A 34 -14.03 3.54 2.83
N LEU A 35 -13.68 4.70 3.41
CA LEU A 35 -14.66 5.74 3.76
C LEU A 35 -15.26 6.42 2.54
N GLY A 36 -14.43 6.72 1.53
CA GLY A 36 -14.86 7.36 0.28
C GLY A 36 -15.81 6.48 -0.53
N GLU A 37 -15.45 5.21 -0.70
CA GLU A 37 -16.24 4.23 -1.43
C GLU A 37 -17.55 3.92 -0.73
N GLY A 38 -17.53 3.71 0.59
CA GLY A 38 -18.76 3.47 1.37
C GLY A 38 -19.77 4.61 1.21
N LYS A 39 -19.28 5.86 1.25
CA LYS A 39 -20.13 7.05 1.02
C LYS A 39 -20.64 7.13 -0.42
N ALA A 40 -19.78 6.88 -1.41
CA ALA A 40 -20.16 6.91 -2.82
C ALA A 40 -21.23 5.86 -3.15
N VAL A 41 -21.08 4.64 -2.63
CA VAL A 41 -22.04 3.54 -2.79
C VAL A 41 -23.38 3.89 -2.13
N SER A 42 -23.38 4.39 -0.90
CA SER A 42 -24.61 4.80 -0.20
C SER A 42 -25.37 5.90 -0.96
N GLN A 43 -24.66 6.88 -1.49
CA GLN A 43 -25.24 7.95 -2.30
C GLN A 43 -25.81 7.40 -3.62
N ALA A 44 -25.08 6.52 -4.30
CA ALA A 44 -25.53 5.92 -5.55
C ALA A 44 -26.80 5.07 -5.35
N LEU A 45 -26.89 4.28 -4.29
CA LEU A 45 -28.09 3.51 -3.95
C LEU A 45 -29.30 4.44 -3.71
N SER A 46 -29.09 5.55 -3.02
CA SER A 46 -30.16 6.55 -2.79
C SER A 46 -30.62 7.20 -4.09
N SER A 47 -29.68 7.52 -4.99
CA SER A 47 -29.99 8.07 -6.31
C SER A 47 -30.74 7.07 -7.21
N ILE A 48 -30.35 5.78 -7.18
CA ILE A 48 -31.04 4.71 -7.92
C ILE A 48 -32.47 4.52 -7.39
N ALA A 49 -32.67 4.58 -6.07
CA ALA A 49 -34.01 4.49 -5.50
C ALA A 49 -34.93 5.65 -5.92
N GLN A 50 -34.37 6.86 -6.13
CA GLN A 50 -35.12 8.03 -6.58
C GLN A 50 -35.34 8.04 -8.10
N GLN A 51 -34.40 7.50 -8.88
CA GLN A 51 -34.41 7.48 -10.34
C GLN A 51 -34.04 6.08 -10.86
N PRO A 52 -34.98 5.10 -10.78
CA PRO A 52 -34.71 3.73 -11.19
C PRO A 52 -34.41 3.59 -12.68
N ASP A 53 -34.96 4.49 -13.51
CA ASP A 53 -34.74 4.50 -14.96
C ASP A 53 -33.26 4.79 -15.34
N GLU A 54 -32.55 5.55 -14.48
CA GLU A 54 -31.14 5.92 -14.69
C GLU A 54 -30.15 4.98 -13.98
N ALA A 55 -30.64 3.85 -13.44
CA ALA A 55 -29.81 2.96 -12.63
C ALA A 55 -28.53 2.52 -13.34
N ASN A 56 -28.60 2.19 -14.63
CA ASN A 56 -27.45 1.75 -15.40
C ASN A 56 -26.40 2.88 -15.56
N THR A 57 -26.84 4.10 -15.84
CA THR A 57 -25.98 5.29 -15.96
C THR A 57 -25.27 5.59 -14.63
N ILE A 58 -26.02 5.54 -13.52
CA ILE A 58 -25.49 5.77 -12.17
C ILE A 58 -24.46 4.70 -11.81
N THR A 59 -24.77 3.42 -11.99
CA THR A 59 -23.86 2.31 -11.68
C THR A 59 -22.57 2.39 -12.50
N ARG A 60 -22.65 2.74 -13.79
CA ARG A 60 -21.46 2.88 -14.64
C ARG A 60 -20.56 4.02 -14.14
N THR A 61 -21.14 5.16 -13.80
CA THR A 61 -20.40 6.32 -13.28
C THR A 61 -19.80 6.03 -11.89
N LEU A 62 -20.56 5.34 -11.04
CA LEU A 62 -20.10 4.88 -9.73
C LEU A 62 -18.83 4.04 -9.86
N PHE A 63 -18.85 2.97 -10.67
CA PHE A 63 -17.68 2.09 -10.79
C PHE A 63 -16.46 2.79 -11.39
N VAL A 64 -16.65 3.72 -12.32
CA VAL A 64 -15.54 4.56 -12.82
C VAL A 64 -14.96 5.39 -11.68
N GLY A 65 -15.80 6.02 -10.85
CA GLY A 65 -15.37 6.79 -9.68
C GLY A 65 -14.66 5.93 -8.62
N LEU A 66 -15.22 4.77 -8.28
CA LEU A 66 -14.62 3.83 -7.32
C LEU A 66 -13.25 3.35 -7.82
N ALA A 67 -13.10 3.03 -9.10
CA ALA A 67 -11.82 2.62 -9.66
C ALA A 67 -10.72 3.69 -9.50
N PHE A 68 -11.07 4.99 -9.61
CA PHE A 68 -10.12 6.07 -9.34
C PHE A 68 -9.77 6.20 -7.85
N ILE A 69 -10.75 6.03 -6.96
CA ILE A 69 -10.52 6.08 -5.50
C ILE A 69 -9.61 4.92 -5.07
N GLU A 70 -9.87 3.73 -5.59
CA GLU A 70 -9.13 2.51 -5.27
C GLU A 70 -7.66 2.59 -5.69
N SER A 71 -7.32 3.41 -6.69
CA SER A 71 -5.93 3.59 -7.14
C SER A 71 -4.98 4.03 -6.01
N ILE A 72 -5.49 4.78 -5.02
CA ILE A 72 -4.72 5.23 -3.86
C ILE A 72 -4.38 4.04 -2.96
N ALA A 73 -5.34 3.14 -2.71
CA ALA A 73 -5.11 1.90 -1.97
C ALA A 73 -4.10 1.00 -2.69
N ILE A 74 -4.20 0.90 -4.02
CA ILE A 74 -3.28 0.13 -4.85
C ILE A 74 -1.86 0.70 -4.78
N TYR A 75 -1.67 2.03 -4.74
CA TYR A 75 -0.33 2.61 -4.56
C TYR A 75 0.29 2.25 -3.21
N CYS A 76 -0.49 2.32 -2.12
CA CYS A 76 -0.04 1.86 -0.81
C CYS A 76 0.32 0.36 -0.82
N PHE A 77 -0.50 -0.45 -1.50
CA PHE A 77 -0.27 -1.88 -1.66
C PHE A 77 1.01 -2.19 -2.44
N VAL A 78 1.24 -1.52 -3.55
CA VAL A 78 2.46 -1.67 -4.34
C VAL A 78 3.70 -1.30 -3.52
N ILE A 79 3.66 -0.21 -2.75
CA ILE A 79 4.78 0.18 -1.87
C ILE A 79 5.02 -0.88 -0.80
N ALA A 80 3.97 -1.40 -0.16
CA ALA A 80 4.09 -2.47 0.82
C ALA A 80 4.69 -3.75 0.21
N LEU A 81 4.27 -4.16 -0.99
CA LEU A 81 4.86 -5.28 -1.70
C LEU A 81 6.33 -5.05 -2.04
N ILE A 82 6.72 -3.84 -2.46
CA ILE A 82 8.11 -3.50 -2.71
C ILE A 82 8.94 -3.63 -1.43
N LEU A 83 8.46 -3.10 -0.30
CA LEU A 83 9.18 -3.18 0.98
C LEU A 83 9.33 -4.62 1.51
N LEU A 84 8.39 -5.51 1.18
CA LEU A 84 8.41 -6.91 1.62
C LEU A 84 9.22 -7.82 0.67
N PHE A 85 9.07 -7.65 -0.65
CA PHE A 85 9.58 -8.61 -1.63
C PHE A 85 10.69 -8.06 -2.54
N ALA A 86 10.77 -6.74 -2.72
CA ALA A 86 11.72 -6.10 -3.64
C ALA A 86 12.47 -4.94 -2.96
N ASN A 87 12.80 -5.13 -1.68
CA ASN A 87 13.27 -4.04 -0.84
C ASN A 87 14.65 -3.53 -1.31
N PRO A 88 14.77 -2.25 -1.72
CA PRO A 88 16.00 -1.72 -2.29
C PRO A 88 17.14 -1.62 -1.27
N PHE A 89 16.84 -1.63 0.03
CA PHE A 89 17.84 -1.55 1.10
C PHE A 89 18.75 -2.77 1.15
N TRP A 90 18.29 -3.92 0.63
CA TRP A 90 19.12 -5.13 0.53
C TRP A 90 20.38 -4.93 -0.32
N ASN A 91 20.30 -4.17 -1.41
CA ASN A 91 21.45 -3.90 -2.26
C ASN A 91 22.51 -3.07 -1.53
N TYR A 92 22.09 -2.11 -0.69
CA TYR A 92 23.00 -1.34 0.15
C TYR A 92 23.69 -2.25 1.17
N VAL A 93 22.95 -3.16 1.81
CA VAL A 93 23.52 -4.17 2.73
C VAL A 93 24.54 -5.06 2.02
N ILE A 94 24.22 -5.59 0.85
CA ILE A 94 25.12 -6.43 0.05
C ILE A 94 26.39 -5.67 -0.36
N SER A 95 26.26 -4.41 -0.79
CA SER A 95 27.41 -3.57 -1.15
C SER A 95 28.30 -3.23 0.05
N ALA A 96 27.70 -3.04 1.23
CA ALA A 96 28.42 -2.82 2.47
C ALA A 96 29.18 -4.09 2.91
N ILE A 97 28.58 -5.27 2.74
CA ILE A 97 29.26 -6.57 2.92
C ILE A 97 30.44 -6.69 1.95
N ALA A 98 30.24 -6.38 0.67
CA ALA A 98 31.26 -6.52 -0.36
C ALA A 98 32.48 -5.61 -0.11
N LYS A 99 32.25 -4.36 0.33
CA LYS A 99 33.33 -3.45 0.75
C LYS A 99 34.01 -3.85 2.06
N ALA A 100 33.34 -4.64 2.90
CA ALA A 100 33.86 -5.12 4.17
C ALA A 100 34.67 -6.42 4.08
N GLY A 101 34.54 -7.15 2.96
CA GLY A 101 35.21 -8.43 2.70
C GLY A 101 36.51 -8.33 1.88
N GLY A 102 36.90 -7.13 1.45
CA GLY A 102 38.22 -6.82 0.87
C GLY A 102 38.99 -5.89 1.79
#